data_AF-A0A1B8FGV7-F1
#
_entry.id   AF-A0A1B8FGV7-F1
#
_cell.length_a   1.000
_cell.length_b   1.000
_cell.length_c   1.000
_cell.angle_alpha   90.00
_cell.angle_beta   90.00
_cell.angle_gamma   90.00
#
_symmetry.space_group_name_H-M   'P 1'
#
loop_
_entity.id
_entity.type
_entity.pdbx_description
1 polymer ?
#
loop_
_entity_poly.entity_id
_entity_poly.type
_entity_poly.pdbx_seq_one_letter_code
_entity_poly.pdbx_strand_id
1 'polypeptide(L)'
;MSLSELLHGTLCKKFPCGTGDSPLKMKMGSGYDYYSLSKINEDPDDLFEKTCGYFKEVQEMMESDNLSQARKTAYEEHSISIMAAMIFGSNMTEKAGSSENITQKLCKDIFSGVAVASEIPINHPDCLAILTHILRQNLPPPTNQ
;
A
#
# COMPACT_ATOMS: atom_id res chain seq x y z
N MET A 1 -2.50 13.30 11.41
CA MET A 1 -3.77 13.08 10.72
C MET A 1 -4.26 11.72 11.17
N SER A 2 -5.47 11.61 11.71
CA SER A 2 -6.01 10.33 12.19
C SER A 2 -6.56 9.49 11.04
N LEU A 3 -6.66 8.17 11.23
CA LEU A 3 -7.25 7.27 10.24
C LEU A 3 -8.68 7.67 9.83
N SER A 4 -9.49 8.17 10.77
CA SER A 4 -10.84 8.66 10.49
C SER A 4 -10.83 9.86 9.52
N GLU A 5 -9.90 10.81 9.70
CA GLU A 5 -9.75 11.96 8.79
C GLU A 5 -9.33 11.54 7.36
N LEU A 6 -8.47 10.53 7.25
CA LEU A 6 -8.03 9.95 5.97
C LEU A 6 -9.15 9.19 5.25
N LEU A 7 -9.98 8.44 6.00
CA LEU A 7 -11.14 7.74 5.47
C LEU A 7 -12.18 8.71 4.93
N HIS A 8 -12.48 9.79 5.67
CA HIS A 8 -13.42 10.82 5.21
C HIS A 8 -12.94 11.47 3.90
N GLY A 9 -11.66 11.83 3.80
CA GLY A 9 -11.10 12.40 2.56
C GLY A 9 -11.10 11.45 1.37
N THR A 10 -11.09 10.14 1.62
CA THR A 10 -11.15 9.11 0.56
C THR A 10 -12.59 8.85 0.11
N LEU A 11 -13.54 8.84 1.04
CA LEU A 11 -14.98 8.72 0.77
C LEU A 11 -15.55 9.87 -0.07
N CYS A 12 -14.94 11.06 -0.01
CA CYS A 12 -15.33 12.19 -0.86
C CYS A 12 -14.83 12.09 -2.31
N LYS A 13 -13.93 11.15 -2.62
CA LYS A 13 -13.44 10.93 -3.98
C LYS A 13 -14.43 10.02 -4.70
N LYS A 14 -14.67 10.24 -5.99
CA LYS A 14 -15.42 9.30 -6.85
C LYS A 14 -14.43 8.49 -7.67
N PHE A 15 -14.78 7.26 -8.03
CA PHE A 15 -14.06 6.57 -9.09
C PHE A 15 -14.11 7.45 -10.35
N PRO A 16 -12.98 7.64 -11.05
CA PRO A 16 -13.02 8.37 -12.31
C PRO A 16 -13.95 7.60 -13.25
N CYS A 17 -15.03 8.25 -13.69
CA CYS A 17 -15.97 7.65 -14.64
C CYS A 17 -15.17 7.20 -15.85
N GLY A 18 -15.04 5.88 -16.00
CA GLY A 18 -14.45 5.27 -17.18
C GLY A 18 -15.42 5.48 -18.33
N THR A 19 -15.32 6.61 -19.03
CA THR A 19 -15.88 6.69 -20.37
C THR A 19 -15.17 5.61 -21.19
N GLY A 20 -15.94 4.72 -21.83
CA GLY A 20 -15.41 3.62 -22.65
C GLY A 20 -14.44 4.03 -23.77
N ASP A 21 -14.25 5.35 -23.99
CA ASP A 21 -13.31 5.99 -24.90
C ASP A 21 -12.21 6.82 -24.20
N SER A 22 -11.85 6.48 -22.96
CA SER A 22 -10.66 7.07 -22.34
C SER A 22 -9.40 6.60 -23.10
N PRO A 23 -8.57 7.52 -23.65
CA PRO A 23 -7.34 7.16 -24.36
C PRO A 23 -6.26 6.56 -23.43
N LEU A 24 -6.48 6.64 -22.11
CA LEU A 24 -5.65 6.04 -21.08
C LEU A 24 -6.01 4.56 -20.87
N LYS A 25 -5.63 3.72 -21.83
CA LYS A 25 -5.57 2.26 -21.60
C LYS A 25 -4.31 1.97 -20.78
N MET A 26 -4.44 1.91 -19.45
CA MET A 26 -3.37 1.38 -18.60
C MET A 26 -3.23 -0.12 -18.87
N LYS A 27 -2.23 -0.48 -19.67
CA LYS A 27 -1.87 -1.88 -19.89
C LYS A 27 -1.10 -2.38 -18.67
N MET A 28 -1.81 -2.96 -17.71
CA MET A 28 -1.21 -3.67 -16.57
C MET A 28 -0.33 -4.82 -17.09
N GLY A 29 0.81 -5.07 -16.44
CA GLY A 29 1.61 -6.27 -16.71
C GLY A 29 0.79 -7.54 -16.46
N SER A 30 1.11 -8.64 -17.13
CA SER A 30 0.33 -9.90 -17.01
C SER A 30 0.23 -10.43 -15.57
N GLY A 31 1.20 -10.11 -14.70
CA GLY A 31 1.18 -10.43 -13.27
C GLY A 31 0.21 -9.57 -12.43
N TYR A 32 -0.31 -8.48 -13.00
CA TYR A 32 -1.26 -7.57 -12.36
C TYR A 32 -2.64 -7.55 -13.05
N ASP A 33 -2.85 -8.43 -14.04
CA ASP A 33 -4.14 -8.63 -14.74
C ASP A 33 -5.14 -9.48 -13.91
N TYR A 34 -5.17 -9.27 -12.59
CA TYR A 34 -6.14 -9.88 -11.68
C TYR A 34 -7.54 -9.28 -11.84
N TYR A 35 -7.61 -8.00 -12.26
CA TYR A 35 -8.83 -7.22 -12.47
C TYR A 35 -8.92 -6.71 -13.91
N SER A 36 -8.65 -7.55 -14.91
CA SER A 36 -9.23 -7.26 -16.22
C SER A 36 -10.73 -7.14 -15.98
N LEU A 37 -11.28 -5.92 -16.08
CA LEU A 37 -12.71 -5.66 -15.91
C LEU A 37 -13.56 -6.50 -16.88
N SER A 38 -12.94 -7.11 -17.89
CA SER A 38 -13.54 -8.12 -18.76
C SER A 38 -13.78 -9.49 -18.11
N LYS A 39 -13.16 -9.79 -16.96
CA LYS A 39 -13.30 -11.04 -16.19
C LYS A 39 -14.23 -10.89 -14.98
N ILE A 40 -14.56 -9.66 -14.60
CA ILE A 40 -15.44 -9.35 -13.47
C ILE A 40 -16.75 -8.84 -14.05
N ASN A 41 -17.82 -9.61 -13.87
CA ASN A 41 -19.16 -9.25 -14.33
C ASN A 41 -19.89 -8.34 -13.32
N GLU A 42 -19.16 -7.46 -12.65
CA GLU A 42 -19.68 -6.47 -11.71
C GLU A 42 -19.40 -5.09 -12.29
N ASP A 43 -20.39 -4.20 -12.21
CA ASP A 43 -20.24 -2.81 -12.62
C ASP A 43 -19.14 -2.15 -11.76
N PRO A 44 -18.13 -1.48 -12.34
CA PRO A 44 -17.15 -0.71 -11.59
C PRO A 44 -17.77 0.28 -10.60
N ASP A 45 -18.92 0.86 -10.92
CA ASP A 45 -19.63 1.79 -10.03
C ASP A 45 -20.22 1.04 -8.81
N ASP A 46 -20.78 -0.16 -9.00
CA ASP A 46 -21.27 -1.01 -7.90
C ASP A 46 -20.12 -1.43 -6.97
N LEU A 47 -18.97 -1.81 -7.56
CA LEU A 47 -17.78 -2.18 -6.79
C LEU A 47 -17.25 -0.99 -5.99
N PHE A 48 -17.29 0.21 -6.58
CA PHE A 48 -16.90 1.43 -5.90
C PHE A 48 -17.85 1.76 -4.74
N GLU A 49 -19.17 1.72 -4.96
CA GLU A 49 -20.16 1.98 -3.92
C GLU A 49 -20.03 0.98 -2.75
N LYS A 50 -19.85 -0.30 -3.06
CA LYS A 50 -19.60 -1.34 -2.07
C LYS A 50 -18.33 -1.08 -1.25
N THR A 51 -17.27 -0.64 -1.92
CA THR A 51 -16.00 -0.27 -1.27
C THR A 51 -16.19 0.93 -0.33
N CYS A 52 -16.94 1.95 -0.77
CA CYS A 52 -17.33 3.08 0.08
C CYS A 52 -18.14 2.63 1.30
N GLY A 53 -19.05 1.67 1.14
CA GLY A 53 -19.79 1.04 2.23
C GLY A 53 -18.85 0.47 3.30
N TYR A 54 -17.86 -0.33 2.90
CA TYR A 54 -16.88 -0.89 3.83
C TYR A 54 -16.07 0.18 4.56
N PHE A 55 -15.64 1.24 3.87
CA PHE A 55 -14.93 2.34 4.52
C PHE A 55 -15.79 3.05 5.56
N LYS A 56 -17.08 3.23 5.29
CA LYS A 56 -18.02 3.84 6.23
C LYS A 56 -18.22 2.95 7.46
N GLU A 57 -18.40 1.64 7.29
CA GLU A 57 -18.53 0.70 8.40
C GLU A 57 -17.30 0.70 9.31
N VAL A 58 -16.10 0.70 8.73
CA VAL A 58 -14.84 0.78 9.49
C VAL A 58 -14.73 2.12 10.22
N GLN A 59 -15.14 3.22 9.58
CA GLN A 59 -15.15 4.54 10.21
C GLN A 59 -16.10 4.57 11.42
N GLU A 60 -17.36 4.15 11.24
CA GLU A 60 -18.36 4.10 12.32
C GLU A 60 -17.89 3.22 13.49
N MET A 61 -17.27 2.08 13.18
CA MET A 61 -16.65 1.22 14.18
C MET A 61 -15.57 1.98 14.96
N MET A 62 -14.62 2.62 14.27
CA MET A 62 -13.51 3.36 14.88
C MET A 62 -13.97 4.60 15.66
N GLU A 63 -15.08 5.21 15.29
CA GLU A 63 -15.67 6.36 15.99
C GLU A 63 -16.56 5.96 17.16
N SER A 64 -16.96 4.69 17.26
CA SER A 64 -17.79 4.23 18.36
C SER A 64 -17.14 4.42 19.74
N ASP A 65 -17.95 4.89 20.70
CA ASP A 65 -17.53 5.11 22.09
C ASP A 65 -17.20 3.79 22.83
N ASN A 66 -17.67 2.67 22.29
CA ASN A 66 -17.44 1.33 22.86
C ASN A 66 -16.04 0.78 22.55
N LEU A 67 -15.30 1.41 21.64
CA LEU A 67 -13.98 0.97 21.24
C LEU A 67 -12.91 1.68 22.09
N SER A 68 -12.28 0.92 22.99
CA SER A 68 -11.16 1.41 23.78
C SER A 68 -10.03 1.95 22.89
N GLN A 69 -9.34 2.99 23.34
CA GLN A 69 -8.19 3.57 22.61
C GLN A 69 -7.14 2.52 22.24
N ALA A 70 -6.86 1.56 23.13
CA ALA A 70 -5.90 0.48 22.87
C ALA A 70 -6.27 -0.38 21.66
N ARG A 71 -7.56 -0.64 21.44
CA ARG A 71 -8.04 -1.37 20.26
C ARG A 71 -7.97 -0.52 18.98
N LYS A 72 -8.27 0.78 19.07
CA LYS A 72 -8.11 1.71 17.93
C LYS A 72 -6.64 1.73 17.47
N THR A 73 -5.72 1.88 18.42
CA THR A 73 -4.27 1.83 18.14
C THR A 73 -3.83 0.47 17.57
N ALA A 74 -4.29 -0.65 18.14
CA ALA A 74 -3.95 -1.98 17.63
C ALA A 74 -4.45 -2.20 16.19
N TYR A 75 -5.64 -1.69 15.85
CA TYR A 75 -6.18 -1.76 14.49
C TYR A 75 -5.35 -0.92 13.52
N GLU A 76 -4.95 0.29 13.92
CA GLU A 76 -4.10 1.17 13.12
C GLU A 76 -2.72 0.54 12.88
N GLU A 77 -2.06 0.03 13.93
CA GLU A 77 -0.77 -0.67 13.81
C GLU A 77 -0.87 -1.90 12.91
N HIS A 78 -1.95 -2.69 13.04
CA HIS A 78 -2.19 -3.84 12.18
C HIS A 78 -2.38 -3.43 10.72
N SER A 79 -3.17 -2.39 10.47
CA SER A 79 -3.42 -1.86 9.12
C SER A 79 -2.13 -1.39 8.46
N ILE A 80 -1.30 -0.65 9.19
CA ILE A 80 0.03 -0.20 8.75
C ILE A 80 0.92 -1.40 8.42
N SER A 81 0.96 -2.41 9.29
CA SER A 81 1.76 -3.62 9.08
C SER A 81 1.35 -4.38 7.81
N ILE A 82 0.05 -4.51 7.57
CA ILE A 82 -0.47 -5.20 6.38
C ILE A 82 -0.16 -4.42 5.10
N MET A 83 -0.36 -3.10 5.09
CA MET A 83 0.00 -2.27 3.95
C MET A 83 1.51 -2.32 3.64
N ALA A 84 2.36 -2.31 4.67
CA ALA A 84 3.80 -2.44 4.50
C ALA A 84 4.18 -3.81 3.90
N ALA A 85 3.53 -4.89 4.34
CA ALA A 85 3.76 -6.23 3.79
C ALA A 85 3.32 -6.34 2.32
N MET A 86 2.20 -5.72 1.94
CA MET A 86 1.75 -5.65 0.53
C MET A 86 2.77 -4.93 -0.36
N ILE A 87 3.28 -3.78 0.10
CA ILE A 87 4.32 -3.03 -0.63
C ILE A 87 5.58 -3.87 -0.78
N PHE A 88 6.02 -4.53 0.29
CA PHE A 88 7.17 -5.43 0.22
C PHE A 88 6.96 -6.55 -0.79
N GLY A 89 5.80 -7.21 -0.79
CA GLY A 89 5.47 -8.26 -1.76
C GLY A 89 5.47 -7.77 -3.22
N SER A 90 4.92 -6.57 -3.45
CA SER A 90 4.94 -5.94 -4.78
C SER A 90 6.37 -5.65 -5.24
N ASN A 91 7.20 -5.05 -4.37
CA ASN A 91 8.61 -4.79 -4.64
C ASN A 91 9.39 -6.07 -4.99
N MET A 92 9.18 -7.16 -4.24
CA MET A 92 9.85 -8.43 -4.49
C MET A 92 9.46 -9.07 -5.83
N THR A 93 8.21 -8.88 -6.27
CA THR A 93 7.73 -9.36 -7.58
C THR A 93 8.45 -8.64 -8.73
N GLU A 94 8.77 -7.36 -8.54
CA GLU A 94 9.44 -6.52 -9.53
C GLU A 94 10.97 -6.52 -9.41
N LYS A 95 11.54 -7.31 -8.48
CA LYS A 95 12.97 -7.27 -8.11
C LYS A 95 13.44 -5.85 -7.77
N ALA A 96 12.56 -5.07 -7.17
CA ALA A 96 12.76 -3.70 -6.76
C ALA A 96 12.75 -3.60 -5.22
N GLY A 97 13.09 -2.41 -4.71
CA GLY A 97 12.95 -2.10 -3.29
C GLY A 97 14.03 -2.69 -2.38
N SER A 98 13.67 -2.91 -1.13
CA SER A 98 14.58 -3.26 -0.03
C SER A 98 14.19 -4.55 0.67
N SER A 99 14.94 -4.91 1.71
CA SER A 99 14.52 -5.93 2.67
C SER A 99 13.19 -5.57 3.33
N GLU A 100 12.51 -6.58 3.85
CA GLU A 100 11.23 -6.45 4.55
C GLU A 100 11.34 -5.47 5.73
N ASN A 101 12.38 -5.57 6.55
CA ASN A 101 12.59 -4.72 7.72
C ASN A 101 12.67 -3.24 7.33
N ILE A 102 13.47 -2.90 6.32
CA ILE A 102 13.62 -1.52 5.86
C ILE A 102 12.30 -1.00 5.26
N THR A 103 11.61 -1.85 4.49
CA THR A 103 10.30 -1.52 3.91
C THR A 103 9.27 -1.25 5.01
N GLN A 104 9.18 -2.10 6.02
CA GLN A 104 8.29 -1.94 7.16
C GLN A 104 8.59 -0.66 7.95
N LYS A 105 9.87 -0.37 8.22
CA LYS A 105 10.28 0.83 8.94
C LYS A 105 9.84 2.11 8.21
N LEU A 106 10.14 2.21 6.92
CA LEU A 106 9.76 3.37 6.10
C LEU A 106 8.24 3.51 5.98
N CYS A 107 7.54 2.41 5.70
CA CYS A 107 6.08 2.42 5.57
C CYS A 107 5.41 2.81 6.89
N LYS A 108 5.94 2.37 8.03
CA LYS A 108 5.39 2.71 9.35
C LYS A 108 5.43 4.21 9.59
N ASP A 109 6.57 4.86 9.35
CA ASP A 109 6.71 6.30 9.55
C ASP A 109 5.78 7.08 8.61
N ILE A 110 5.74 6.69 7.32
CA ILE A 110 4.87 7.31 6.30
C ILE A 110 3.38 7.16 6.67
N PHE A 111 2.92 5.94 6.93
CA PHE A 111 1.49 5.68 7.18
C PHE A 111 1.01 6.19 8.54
N SER A 112 1.91 6.33 9.52
CA SER A 112 1.60 7.00 10.79
C SER A 112 1.53 8.53 10.65
N GLY A 113 1.77 9.08 9.45
CA GLY A 113 1.80 10.52 9.21
C GLY A 113 2.98 11.23 9.86
N VAL A 114 4.06 10.50 10.20
CA VAL A 114 5.30 11.10 10.67
C VAL A 114 5.96 11.81 9.50
N ALA A 115 6.39 13.06 9.73
CA ALA A 115 7.11 13.82 8.72
C ALA A 115 8.42 13.11 8.39
N VAL A 116 8.48 12.49 7.21
CA VAL A 116 9.68 11.91 6.63
C VAL A 116 10.34 12.90 5.68
N ALA A 117 11.66 12.90 5.64
CA ALA A 117 12.41 13.70 4.68
C ALA A 117 12.03 13.27 3.25
N SER A 118 11.88 14.25 2.35
CA SER A 118 11.58 13.99 0.93
C SER A 118 12.68 13.19 0.23
N GLU A 119 13.91 13.28 0.74
CA GLU A 119 15.06 12.53 0.26
C GLU A 119 15.82 11.95 1.43
N ILE A 120 16.19 10.67 1.32
CA ILE A 120 17.10 10.02 2.24
C ILE A 120 18.50 10.13 1.62
N PRO A 121 19.47 10.77 2.29
CA PRO A 121 20.83 10.89 1.78
C PRO A 121 21.43 9.53 1.43
N ILE A 122 22.21 9.44 0.35
CA ILE A 122 22.76 8.16 -0.11
C ILE A 122 23.72 7.50 0.90
N ASN A 123 24.29 8.30 1.81
CA ASN A 123 25.14 7.84 2.91
C ASN A 123 24.35 7.43 4.16
N HIS A 124 23.02 7.54 4.14
CA HIS A 124 22.18 7.09 5.24
C HIS A 124 22.32 5.56 5.42
N PRO A 125 22.40 5.05 6.66
CA PRO A 125 22.57 3.62 6.92
C PRO A 125 21.52 2.74 6.21
N ASP A 126 20.27 3.20 6.18
CA ASP A 126 19.19 2.46 5.50
C ASP A 126 19.39 2.45 3.97
N CYS A 127 19.89 3.52 3.36
CA CYS A 127 20.23 3.56 1.93
C CYS A 127 21.40 2.63 1.59
N LEU A 128 22.44 2.62 2.41
CA LEU A 128 23.57 1.69 2.24
C LEU A 128 23.14 0.22 2.40
N ALA A 129 22.21 -0.04 3.32
CA ALA A 129 21.64 -1.37 3.50
C ALA A 129 20.77 -1.80 2.31
N ILE A 130 19.96 -0.91 1.74
CA ILE A 130 19.22 -1.13 0.47
C ILE A 130 20.20 -1.47 -0.65
N LEU A 131 21.23 -0.64 -0.86
CA LEU A 131 22.23 -0.85 -1.91
C LEU A 131 22.91 -2.22 -1.76
N THR A 132 23.31 -2.57 -0.54
CA THR A 132 23.93 -3.88 -0.24
C THR A 132 22.98 -5.03 -0.55
N HIS A 133 21.69 -4.88 -0.23
CA HIS A 133 20.68 -5.90 -0.51
C HIS A 133 20.48 -6.09 -2.02
N ILE A 134 20.35 -5.01 -2.78
CA ILE A 134 20.20 -5.03 -4.25
C ILE A 134 21.43 -5.65 -4.92
N LEU A 135 22.63 -5.28 -4.47
CA LEU A 135 23.88 -5.87 -4.99
C LEU A 135 23.94 -7.38 -4.73
N ARG A 136 23.46 -7.86 -3.58
CA ARG A 136 23.36 -9.29 -3.27
C ARG A 136 22.36 -10.05 -4.13
N GLN A 137 21.22 -9.44 -4.45
CA GLN A 137 20.22 -10.07 -5.32
C GLN A 137 20.70 -10.22 -6.78
N ASN A 138 21.65 -9.40 -7.22
CA ASN A 138 22.21 -9.42 -8.57
C ASN A 138 23.50 -10.24 -8.71
N LEU A 139 24.03 -10.81 -7.61
CA LEU A 139 25.20 -11.68 -7.67
C LEU A 139 24.80 -13.09 -8.12
N PRO A 140 25.57 -13.73 -9.03
CA PRO A 140 25.34 -15.13 -9.37
C PRO A 140 25.50 -16.01 -8.12
N PRO A 141 24.79 -17.15 -8.02
CA PRO A 141 24.95 -18.06 -6.91
C PRO A 141 26.42 -18.49 -6.79
N PRO A 142 26.96 -18.62 -5.57
CA PRO A 142 28.35 -19.04 -5.39
C PRO A 142 28.56 -20.38 -6.08
N THR A 143 29.51 -20.42 -7.02
CA THR A 143 30.02 -21.66 -7.59
C THR A 143 30.72 -22.41 -6.47
N ASN A 144 30.07 -23.45 -5.95
CA ASN A 144 30.71 -24.42 -5.06
C ASN A 144 31.93 -25.01 -5.81
N GLN A 145 33.14 -24.75 -5.30
CA GLN A 145 34.33 -25.56 -5.59
C GLN A 145 34.38 -26.72 -4.62
#